data_AF-A0A3P1BZX1-F1
#
_entry.id   AF-A0A3P1BZX1-F1
#
_cell.length_a   1.000
_cell.length_b   1.000
_cell.length_c   1.000
_cell.angle_alpha   90.00
_cell.angle_beta   90.00
_cell.angle_gamma   90.00
#
_symmetry.space_group_name_H-M   'P 1'
#
loop_
_entity.id
_entity.type
_entity.pdbx_description
1 polymer ?
#
loop_
_entity_poly.entity_id
_entity_poly.type
_entity_poly.pdbx_seq_one_letter_code
_entity_poly.pdbx_strand_id
1 'polypeptide(L)'
;MWLYFNVRYPHGKRRSFHLYSEEIEQLMEAVNYVVSSGSRLLSVYLIDEEGRRTDLPVIAFDGAPMQDWMRKLETEYDLVLTSPLV
;
A
#
# COMPACT_ATOMS: atom_id res chain seq x y z
N MET A 1 0.24 -10.36 6.45
CA MET A 1 1.40 -9.42 6.45
C MET A 1 1.16 -8.22 7.37
N TRP A 2 2.23 -7.59 7.87
CA TRP A 2 2.14 -6.36 8.67
C TRP A 2 2.58 -5.13 7.88
N LEU A 3 1.79 -4.06 7.92
CA LEU A 3 2.12 -2.75 7.38
C LEU A 3 2.46 -1.80 8.51
N TYR A 4 3.54 -1.04 8.36
CA TYR A 4 3.93 0.02 9.27
C TYR A 4 4.07 1.33 8.50
N PHE A 5 3.49 2.40 9.03
CA PHE A 5 3.62 3.70 8.40
C PHE A 5 3.57 4.85 9.40
N ASN A 6 4.24 5.94 9.03
CA ASN A 6 4.30 7.17 9.80
C ASN A 6 3.67 8.29 8.99
N VAL A 7 2.80 9.08 9.62
CA VAL A 7 2.15 10.22 9.00
C VAL A 7 2.35 11.49 9.80
N ARG A 8 2.24 12.62 9.12
CA ARG A 8 2.11 13.96 9.72
C ARG A 8 0.74 14.51 9.39
N TYR A 9 -0.07 14.74 10.41
CA TYR A 9 -1.35 15.41 10.27
C TYR A 9 -1.17 16.87 9.84
N PRO A 10 -2.21 17.51 9.25
CA PRO A 10 -2.18 18.91 8.87
C PRO A 10 -1.76 19.85 10.00
N HIS A 11 -2.17 19.55 11.23
CA HIS A 11 -1.83 20.31 12.44
C HIS A 11 -0.40 20.00 12.98
N GLY A 12 0.44 19.31 12.20
CA GLY A 12 1.86 19.08 12.48
C GLY A 12 2.19 17.89 13.37
N LYS A 13 1.20 17.26 14.04
CA LYS A 13 1.44 16.08 14.88
C LYS A 13 1.82 14.88 14.02
N ARG A 14 2.80 14.11 14.49
CA ARG A 14 3.21 12.85 13.88
C ARG A 14 2.55 11.68 14.60
N ARG A 15 2.20 10.64 13.84
CA ARG A 15 1.69 9.39 14.40
C ARG A 15 2.20 8.20 13.60
N SER A 16 2.46 7.12 14.33
CA SER A 16 2.85 5.83 13.79
C SER A 16 1.67 4.88 13.86
N PHE A 17 1.52 4.07 12.83
CA PHE A 17 0.47 3.07 12.71
C PHE A 17 1.07 1.74 12.30
N HIS A 18 0.41 0.67 12.75
CA HIS A 18 0.68 -0.68 12.29
C HIS A 18 -0.66 -1.40 12.04
N LEU A 19 -0.78 -2.04 10.89
CA LEU A 19 -1.97 -2.77 10.46
C LEU A 19 -1.58 -4.17 10.03
N TYR A 20 -2.45 -5.13 10.26
CA TYR A 20 -2.31 -6.49 9.75
C TYR A 20 -3.43 -6.76 8.76
N SER A 21 -3.08 -7.35 7.62
CA SER A 21 -4.04 -7.98 6.71
C SER A 21 -3.34 -9.09 5.93
N GLU A 22 -4.11 -10.04 5.43
CA GLU A 22 -3.66 -11.05 4.47
C GLU A 22 -3.66 -10.48 3.05
N GLU A 23 -4.48 -9.46 2.79
CA GLU A 23 -4.62 -8.80 1.49
C GLU A 23 -3.80 -7.50 1.46
N ILE A 24 -2.87 -7.39 0.51
CA ILE A 24 -2.02 -6.19 0.35
C ILE A 24 -2.87 -5.00 -0.09
N GLU A 25 -3.93 -5.25 -0.84
CA GLU A 25 -4.85 -4.27 -1.40
C GLU A 25 -5.49 -3.44 -0.28
N GLN A 26 -5.95 -4.12 0.77
CA GLN A 26 -6.55 -3.48 1.94
C GLN A 26 -5.55 -2.57 2.67
N LEU A 27 -4.28 -3.00 2.74
CA LEU A 27 -3.22 -2.23 3.38
C LEU A 27 -2.86 -0.99 2.56
N MET A 28 -2.78 -1.11 1.23
CA MET A 28 -2.52 0.03 0.35
C MET A 28 -3.66 1.04 0.40
N GLU A 29 -4.91 0.56 0.39
CA GLU A 29 -6.10 1.42 0.46
C GLU A 29 -6.15 2.17 1.80
N ALA A 30 -5.80 1.51 2.91
CA ALA A 30 -5.71 2.17 4.22
C ALA A 30 -4.69 3.32 4.23
N VAL A 31 -3.54 3.15 3.57
CA VAL A 31 -2.53 4.23 3.46
C VAL A 31 -3.06 5.38 2.62
N ASN A 32 -3.65 5.09 1.44
CA ASN A 32 -4.19 6.13 0.57
C ASN A 32 -5.36 6.87 1.21
N TYR A 33 -6.23 6.19 1.96
CA TYR A 33 -7.27 6.84 2.74
C TYR A 33 -6.69 7.85 3.74
N VAL A 34 -5.56 7.52 4.38
CA VAL A 34 -4.90 8.47 5.28
C VAL A 34 -4.31 9.65 4.50
N VAL A 35 -3.72 9.41 3.34
CA VAL A 35 -3.20 10.50 2.48
C VAL A 35 -4.33 11.41 1.98
N SER A 36 -5.46 10.83 1.56
CA SER A 36 -6.63 11.56 1.06
C SER A 36 -7.29 12.43 2.13
N SER A 37 -7.14 12.07 3.42
CA SER A 37 -7.54 12.92 4.56
C SER A 37 -6.71 14.20 4.73
N GLY A 38 -5.70 14.42 3.89
CA GLY A 38 -4.75 15.54 3.96
C GLY A 38 -3.53 15.28 4.85
N SER A 39 -3.37 14.06 5.35
CA SER A 39 -2.18 13.69 6.13
C SER A 39 -1.01 13.39 5.19
N ARG A 40 0.20 13.87 5.54
CA ARG A 40 1.40 13.59 4.76
C ARG A 40 2.05 12.29 5.21
N LEU A 41 2.17 11.32 4.31
CA LEU A 41 2.94 10.10 4.54
C LEU A 41 4.44 10.42 4.63
N LEU A 42 5.11 9.89 5.65
CA LEU A 42 6.53 10.12 5.92
C LEU A 42 7.38 8.89 5.62
N SER A 43 6.87 7.71 5.96
CA SER A 43 7.51 6.43 5.70
C SER A 43 6.46 5.34 5.69
N VAL A 44 6.69 4.29 4.92
CA VAL A 44 5.83 3.11 4.89
C VAL A 44 6.68 1.88 4.55
N TYR A 45 6.47 0.78 5.24
CA TYR A 45 7.11 -0.50 4.96
C TYR A 45 6.21 -1.67 5.34
N LEU A 46 6.36 -2.78 4.64
CA LEU A 46 5.73 -4.06 4.94
C LEU A 46 6.73 -4.98 5.64
N ILE A 47 6.20 -5.87 6.48
CA ILE A 47 6.89 -7.04 7.01
C ILE A 47 6.06 -8.26 6.61
N ASP A 48 6.65 -9.17 5.84
CA ASP A 48 6.00 -10.43 5.44
C ASP A 48 6.03 -11.48 6.56
N GLU A 49 5.49 -12.66 6.27
CA GLU A 49 5.39 -13.76 7.24
C GLU A 49 6.76 -14.33 7.61
N GLU A 50 7.75 -14.23 6.71
CA GLU A 50 9.15 -14.59 6.97
C GLU A 50 9.92 -13.48 7.71
N GLY A 51 9.25 -12.37 8.06
CA GLY A 51 9.86 -11.23 8.76
C GLY A 51 10.71 -10.33 7.86
N ARG A 52 10.66 -10.49 6.54
CA ARG A 52 11.39 -9.65 5.59
C ARG A 52 10.70 -8.31 5.45
N ARG A 53 11.49 -7.26 5.50
CA ARG A 53 11.04 -5.88 5.37
C ARG A 53 11.10 -5.42 3.92
N THR A 54 10.02 -4.84 3.44
CA THR A 54 9.93 -4.19 2.13
C THR A 54 9.54 -2.73 2.33
N ASP A 55 10.47 -1.80 2.09
CA ASP A 55 10.19 -0.36 2.12
C ASP A 55 9.40 0.04 0.87
N LEU A 56 8.28 0.72 1.08
CA LEU A 56 7.41 1.17 0.00
C LEU A 56 7.69 2.65 -0.33
N PRO A 57 7.69 3.03 -1.62
CA PRO A 57 7.93 4.41 -2.01
C PRO A 57 6.75 5.29 -1.58
N VAL A 58 6.99 6.25 -0.68
CA VAL A 58 5.95 7.20 -0.23
C VAL A 58 5.32 7.98 -1.38
N ILE A 59 6.05 8.18 -2.48
CA ILE A 59 5.58 8.88 -3.67
C ILE A 59 4.50 8.10 -4.45
N ALA A 60 4.33 6.80 -4.17
CA ALA A 60 3.29 5.99 -4.79
C ALA A 60 1.91 6.17 -4.14
N PHE A 61 1.82 6.91 -3.03
CA PHE A 61 0.58 7.16 -2.31
C PHE A 61 0.16 8.61 -2.47
N ASP A 62 -0.77 8.85 -3.40
CA ASP A 62 -1.33 10.16 -3.73
C ASP A 62 -2.72 10.38 -3.11
N GLY A 63 -3.27 9.35 -2.45
CA GLY A 63 -4.60 9.38 -1.87
C GLY A 63 -5.72 9.02 -2.84
N ALA A 64 -5.42 8.65 -4.07
CA ALA A 64 -6.39 8.04 -4.96
C ALA A 64 -6.66 6.57 -4.55
N PRO A 65 -7.89 6.06 -4.76
CA PRO A 65 -8.17 4.65 -4.58
C PRO A 65 -7.27 3.79 -5.47
N MET A 66 -6.65 2.75 -4.91
CA MET A 66 -5.73 1.87 -5.66
C MET A 66 -6.41 0.60 -6.15
N GLN A 67 -7.58 0.25 -5.60
CA GLN A 67 -8.21 -1.04 -5.83
C GLN A 67 -8.47 -1.35 -7.31
N ASP A 68 -8.95 -0.36 -8.07
CA ASP A 68 -9.22 -0.53 -9.50
C ASP A 68 -7.94 -0.78 -10.31
N TRP A 69 -6.85 -0.08 -9.95
CA TRP A 69 -5.55 -0.27 -10.59
C TRP A 69 -4.94 -1.63 -10.26
N MET A 70 -5.04 -2.09 -9.02
CA MET A 70 -4.55 -3.40 -8.59
C MET A 70 -5.31 -4.52 -9.30
N ARG A 71 -6.64 -4.46 -9.32
CA ARG A 71 -7.47 -5.46 -10.02
C ARG A 71 -7.18 -5.51 -11.51
N LYS A 72 -6.99 -4.35 -12.14
CA LYS A 72 -6.60 -4.28 -13.55
C LYS A 72 -5.25 -4.97 -13.77
N LEU A 73 -4.27 -4.70 -12.91
CA LEU A 73 -2.94 -5.30 -12.96
C LEU A 73 -3.02 -6.83 -12.81
N GLU A 74 -3.79 -7.34 -11.83
CA GLU A 74 -4.03 -8.77 -11.66
C GLU A 74 -4.58 -9.41 -12.93
N THR A 75 -5.60 -8.77 -13.52
CA THR A 75 -6.22 -9.26 -14.76
C THR A 75 -5.20 -9.33 -15.91
N GLU A 76 -4.37 -8.30 -16.06
CA GLU A 76 -3.32 -8.26 -17.09
C GLU A 76 -2.25 -9.34 -16.86
N TYR A 77 -1.82 -9.55 -15.61
CA TYR A 77 -0.85 -10.59 -15.27
C TYR A 77 -1.40 -11.99 -15.50
N ASP A 78 -2.64 -12.26 -15.08
CA ASP A 78 -3.28 -13.55 -15.28
C ASP A 78 -3.36 -13.91 -16.77
N LEU A 79 -3.70 -12.94 -17.62
CA LEU A 79 -3.70 -13.13 -19.06
C LEU A 79 -2.31 -13.51 -19.59
N VAL A 80 -1.25 -12.86 -19.11
CA VAL A 80 0.13 -13.17 -19.53
C VAL A 80 0.57 -14.56 -19.04
N LEU A 81 0.26 -14.91 -17.80
CA LEU A 81 0.68 -16.17 -17.18
C LEU A 81 -0.09 -17.38 -17.72
N THR A 82 -1.33 -17.18 -18.16
CA THR A 82 -2.17 -18.25 -18.74
C THR A 82 -2.06 -18.36 -20.26
N SER A 83 -1.46 -17.36 -20.92
CA SER A 83 -1.16 -17.44 -22.35
C SER A 83 -0.03 -18.45 -22.61
N PRO A 84 -0.21 -19.43 -23.50
CA PRO A 84 0.89 -20.29 -23.92
C PRO A 84 1.95 -19.43 -24.61
N LEU A 85 3.21 -19.56 -24.20
CA LEU A 85 4.34 -19.05 -24.95
C LEU A 85 4.31 -19.71 -26.34
N VAL A 86 3.95 -18.93 -27.37
CA VAL A 86 3.96 -19.37 -28.79
C VAL A 86 5.41 -19.58 -29.24
#